data_AF-U2WL81-F1
#
_entry.id   AF-U2WL81-F1
#
_cell.length_a   1.000
_cell.length_b   1.000
_cell.length_c   1.000
_cell.angle_alpha   90.00
_cell.angle_beta   90.00
_cell.angle_gamma   90.00
#
_symmetry.space_group_name_H-M   'P 1'
#
loop_
_entity.id
_entity.type
_entity.pdbx_description
1 polymer ?
#
loop_
_entity_poly.entity_id
_entity_poly.type
_entity_poly.pdbx_seq_one_letter_code
_entity_poly.pdbx_strand_id
1 'polypeptide(L)'
;MITKKTVFSVLGILAIFFIICLIYAHYEYTQLKVRTIEIASKDIPQEFDGKKIVFAADFQLDTYARFNQKQLDRIIDLINKQEKDIIILGG
;
A
#
# COMPACT_ATOMS: atom_id res chain seq x y z
N MET A 1 -37.07 -26.47 -6.97
CA MET A 1 -36.20 -27.31 -6.11
C MET A 1 -34.76 -27.07 -6.49
N ILE A 2 -33.91 -26.65 -5.54
CA ILE A 2 -32.47 -26.49 -5.80
C ILE A 2 -31.86 -27.88 -5.90
N THR A 3 -31.25 -28.20 -7.04
CA THR A 3 -30.62 -29.51 -7.23
C THR A 3 -29.23 -29.53 -6.60
N LYS A 4 -28.76 -30.71 -6.15
CA LYS A 4 -27.40 -30.87 -5.61
C LYS A 4 -26.33 -30.34 -6.58
N LYS A 5 -26.53 -30.53 -7.89
CA LYS A 5 -25.65 -30.01 -8.95
C LYS A 5 -25.57 -28.49 -8.92
N THR A 6 -26.70 -27.79 -8.77
CA THR A 6 -26.73 -26.32 -8.64
C THR A 6 -25.97 -25.85 -7.40
N VAL A 7 -26.13 -26.54 -6.26
CA VAL A 7 -25.39 -26.22 -5.02
C VAL A 7 -23.88 -26.37 -5.23
N PHE A 8 -23.42 -27.49 -5.80
CA PHE A 8 -21.99 -27.72 -6.05
C PHE A 8 -21.41 -26.70 -7.04
N SER A 9 -22.16 -26.31 -8.07
CA SER A 9 -21.72 -25.27 -9.02
C SER A 9 -21.58 -23.90 -8.34
N VAL A 10 -22.52 -23.50 -7.48
CA VAL A 10 -22.44 -22.24 -6.73
C VAL A 10 -21.26 -22.26 -5.76
N LEU A 11 -21.06 -23.36 -5.03
CA LEU A 11 -19.90 -23.51 -4.14
C LEU A 11 -18.57 -23.46 -4.91
N GLY A 12 -18.51 -24.06 -6.09
CA GLY A 12 -17.33 -23.99 -6.95
C GLY A 12 -17.00 -22.56 -7.39
N ILE A 13 -18.01 -21.79 -7.79
CA ILE A 13 -17.84 -20.38 -8.18
C ILE A 13 -17.37 -19.54 -6.98
N LEU A 14 -17.98 -19.72 -5.80
CA LEU A 14 -17.56 -19.02 -4.59
C LEU A 14 -16.12 -19.36 -4.20
N ALA A 15 -15.72 -20.63 -4.29
CA ALA A 15 -14.35 -21.04 -4.01
C ALA A 15 -13.35 -20.35 -4.95
N ILE A 16 -13.64 -20.30 -6.25
CA ILE A 16 -12.80 -19.60 -7.23
C ILE A 16 -12.72 -18.10 -6.91
N PHE A 17 -13.85 -17.47 -6.58
CA PHE A 17 -13.89 -16.06 -6.19
C PHE A 17 -13.00 -15.78 -4.98
N PHE A 18 -13.12 -16.56 -3.91
CA PHE A 18 -12.27 -16.39 -2.73
C PHE A 18 -10.79 -16.60 -3.02
N ILE A 19 -10.43 -17.55 -3.88
CA ILE A 19 -9.04 -17.75 -4.32
C ILE A 19 -8.53 -16.48 -5.02
N ILE A 20 -9.32 -15.90 -5.93
CA ILE A 20 -8.95 -14.64 -6.61
C ILE A 20 -8.79 -13.51 -5.61
N CYS A 21 -9.71 -13.36 -4.65
CA CYS A 21 -9.61 -12.35 -3.60
C CYS A 21 -8.35 -12.51 -2.75
N LEU A 22 -7.98 -13.75 -2.37
CA LEU A 22 -6.77 -14.02 -1.59
C LEU A 22 -5.50 -13.68 -2.38
N ILE A 23 -5.45 -14.02 -3.67
CA ILE A 23 -4.34 -13.65 -4.56
C ILE A 23 -4.23 -12.13 -4.67
N TYR A 24 -5.36 -11.44 -4.87
CA TYR A 24 -5.40 -9.99 -4.98
C TYR A 24 -4.94 -9.31 -3.68
N ALA A 25 -5.46 -9.73 -2.53
CA ALA A 25 -5.07 -9.19 -1.23
C ALA A 25 -3.57 -9.37 -0.95
N HIS A 26 -3.01 -10.54 -1.28
CA HIS A 26 -1.58 -10.78 -1.16
C HIS A 26 -0.77 -9.84 -2.07
N TYR A 27 -1.22 -9.65 -3.31
CA TYR A 27 -0.53 -8.78 -4.25
C TYR A 27 -0.60 -7.30 -3.83
N GLU A 28 -1.80 -6.80 -3.52
CA GLU A 28 -2.04 -5.41 -3.12
C GLU A 28 -1.22 -5.02 -1.89
N TYR A 29 -1.17 -5.88 -0.86
CA TYR A 29 -0.38 -5.64 0.35
C TYR A 29 1.12 -5.46 0.06
N THR A 30 1.66 -6.16 -0.94
CA THR A 30 3.10 -6.07 -1.27
C THR A 30 3.46 -4.87 -2.16
N GLN A 31 2.47 -4.13 -2.65
CA GLN A 31 2.68 -2.98 -3.53
C GLN A 31 2.81 -1.67 -2.76
N LEU A 32 4.05 -1.28 -2.47
CA LEU A 32 4.36 0.09 -2.05
C LEU A 32 4.16 1.04 -3.23
N LYS A 33 3.30 2.05 -3.06
CA LYS A 33 3.00 3.06 -4.08
C LYS A 33 3.47 4.43 -3.60
N VAL A 34 4.36 5.06 -4.35
CA VAL A 34 4.69 6.47 -4.15
C VAL A 34 3.67 7.30 -4.92
N ARG A 35 2.99 8.21 -4.23
CA ARG A 35 2.08 9.17 -4.84
C ARG A 35 2.63 10.56 -4.62
N THR A 36 2.76 11.31 -5.70
CA THR A 36 3.17 12.71 -5.65
C THR A 36 1.94 13.58 -5.81
N ILE A 37 1.75 14.50 -4.86
CA ILE A 37 0.73 15.55 -4.93
C ILE A 37 1.43 16.89 -4.87
N GLU A 38 0.98 17.82 -5.70
CA GLU A 38 1.43 19.21 -5.64
C GLU A 38 0.42 20.00 -4.83
N ILE A 39 0.89 20.73 -3.82
CA ILE A 39 0.05 21.56 -2.97
C ILE A 39 0.44 23.00 -3.22
N ALA A 40 -0.51 23.78 -3.77
CA ALA A 40 -0.35 25.20 -4.01
C ALA A 40 -1.43 25.97 -3.26
N SER A 41 -1.02 26.91 -2.40
CA SER A 41 -1.91 27.80 -1.67
C SER A 41 -1.19 29.10 -1.34
N LYS A 42 -1.95 30.20 -1.27
CA LYS A 42 -1.42 31.51 -0.84
C LYS A 42 -1.05 31.53 0.64
N ASP A 43 -1.57 30.58 1.42
CA ASP A 43 -1.33 30.47 2.85
C ASP A 43 -0.05 29.66 3.17
N ILE A 44 0.59 29.07 2.16
CA ILE A 44 1.86 28.35 2.35
C ILE A 44 2.99 29.39 2.43
N PRO A 45 3.85 29.35 3.48
CA PRO A 45 4.96 30.28 3.60
C PRO A 45 5.96 30.14 2.44
N GLN A 46 6.57 31.25 2.04
CA GLN A 46 7.50 31.29 0.90
C GLN A 46 8.71 30.36 1.09
N GLU A 47 9.11 30.10 2.33
CA GLU A 47 10.20 29.18 2.68
C GLU A 47 9.92 27.72 2.27
N PHE A 48 8.64 27.37 2.07
CA PHE A 48 8.20 26.06 1.59
C PHE A 48 8.03 25.99 0.07
N ASP A 49 8.23 27.09 -0.66
CA ASP A 49 8.12 27.09 -2.11
C ASP A 49 9.15 26.15 -2.74
N GLY A 50 8.69 25.27 -3.63
CA GLY A 50 9.50 24.23 -4.26
C GLY A 50 10.01 23.12 -3.33
N LYS A 51 9.62 23.09 -2.04
CA LYS A 51 10.05 22.05 -1.10
C LYS A 51 9.38 20.70 -1.38
N LYS A 52 10.18 19.64 -1.37
CA LYS A 52 9.70 18.25 -1.49
C LYS A 52 9.62 17.60 -0.11
N ILE A 53 8.41 17.25 0.29
CA ILE A 53 8.13 16.55 1.54
C ILE A 53 7.74 15.10 1.22
N VAL A 54 8.46 14.15 1.79
CA VAL A 54 8.06 12.74 1.78
C VAL A 54 7.33 12.43 3.07
N PHE A 55 6.03 12.15 2.95
CA PHE A 55 5.23 11.60 4.03
C PHE A 55 5.18 10.08 3.93
N ALA A 56 5.58 9.41 5.00
CA ALA A 56 5.80 7.97 5.06
C ALA A 56 5.08 7.41 6.30
N ALA A 57 4.10 6.52 6.11
CA ALA A 57 3.26 6.06 7.21
C ALA A 57 2.77 4.61 7.11
N ASP A 58 2.38 4.06 8.26
CA ASP A 58 1.66 2.78 8.43
C ASP A 58 2.29 1.56 7.71
N PHE A 59 3.61 1.39 7.84
CA PHE A 59 4.33 0.32 7.16
C PHE A 59 4.05 -1.10 7.66
N GLN A 60 3.49 -1.25 8.88
CA GLN A 60 3.10 -2.54 9.51
C GLN A 60 4.13 -3.67 9.28
N LEU A 61 5.39 -3.39 9.63
CA LEU A 61 6.55 -4.22 9.28
C LEU A 61 6.64 -5.56 10.02
N ASP A 62 5.81 -5.78 11.04
CA ASP A 62 5.77 -6.95 11.91
C ASP A 62 4.73 -8.01 11.50
N THR A 63 4.20 -7.89 10.28
CA THR A 63 3.19 -8.82 9.73
C THR A 63 3.68 -10.28 9.78
N TYR A 64 2.79 -11.21 10.14
CA TYR A 64 3.11 -12.62 10.43
C TYR A 64 4.06 -12.84 11.62
N ALA A 65 4.06 -11.93 12.60
CA ALA A 65 4.88 -11.97 13.81
C ALA A 65 6.40 -12.01 13.53
N ARG A 66 6.82 -11.49 12.38
CA ARG A 66 8.22 -11.41 11.96
C ARG A 66 8.48 -10.06 11.34
N PHE A 67 9.65 -9.50 11.63
CA PHE A 67 10.08 -8.25 11.03
C PHE A 67 10.44 -8.45 9.55
N ASN A 68 9.76 -7.71 8.67
CA ASN A 68 9.97 -7.76 7.24
C ASN A 68 11.10 -6.82 6.80
N GLN A 69 12.36 -7.23 7.05
CA GLN A 69 13.55 -6.45 6.67
C GLN A 69 13.56 -6.07 5.18
N LYS A 70 13.15 -7.00 4.30
CA LYS A 70 13.13 -6.76 2.85
C LYS A 70 12.15 -5.63 2.46
N GLN A 71 11.04 -5.49 3.17
CA GLN A 71 10.10 -4.40 2.94
C GLN A 71 10.65 -3.07 3.45
N LEU A 72 11.29 -3.06 4.62
CA LEU A 72 11.99 -1.88 5.13
C LEU A 72 13.04 -1.37 4.13
N ASP A 73 13.89 -2.25 3.62
CA ASP A 73 14.95 -1.87 2.68
C ASP A 73 14.36 -1.25 1.39
N ARG A 74 13.23 -1.78 0.90
CA ARG A 74 12.50 -1.22 -0.24
C ARG A 74 11.90 0.14 0.08
N ILE A 75 11.34 0.34 1.28
CA ILE A 75 10.80 1.64 1.72
C ILE A 75 11.93 2.67 1.75
N ILE A 76 13.09 2.34 2.32
CA ILE A 76 14.25 3.22 2.39
C ILE A 76 14.72 3.61 0.99
N ASP A 77 14.85 2.64 0.06
CA ASP A 77 15.22 2.90 -1.33
C ASP A 77 14.22 3.84 -2.04
N LEU A 78 12.91 3.60 -1.88
CA LEU A 78 11.87 4.45 -2.44
C LEU A 78 11.94 5.89 -1.89
N ILE A 79 12.12 6.04 -0.58
CA ILE A 79 12.24 7.35 0.09
C ILE A 79 13.51 8.08 -0.37
N ASN A 80 14.62 7.37 -0.58
CA ASN A 80 15.87 7.99 -1.04
C ASN A 80 15.80 8.48 -2.48
N LYS A 81 14.97 7.86 -3.33
CA LYS A 81 14.77 8.28 -4.72
C LYS A 81 13.98 9.59 -4.91
N GLN A 82 13.34 10.14 -3.88
CA GLN A 82 12.43 11.28 -4.03
C GLN A 82 13.08 12.68 -3.95
N GLU A 83 14.42 12.80 -3.87
CA GLU A 83 15.15 14.09 -3.75
C GLU A 83 14.50 15.05 -2.73
N LYS A 84 14.18 14.51 -1.56
CA LYS A 84 13.39 15.17 -0.52
C LYS A 84 14.21 16.18 0.29
N ASP A 85 13.56 17.27 0.70
CA ASP A 85 14.07 18.18 1.71
C ASP A 85 13.69 17.72 3.13
N ILE A 86 12.48 17.16 3.27
CA ILE A 86 11.87 16.83 4.56
C ILE A 86 11.28 15.41 4.48
N ILE A 87 11.51 14.63 5.54
CA ILE A 87 10.79 13.36 5.78
C ILE A 87 9.86 13.59 6.96
N ILE A 88 8.60 13.22 6.79
CA ILE A 88 7.63 13.14 7.88
C ILE A 88 7.23 11.67 8.02
N LEU A 89 7.42 11.13 9.21
CA LEU A 89 6.97 9.78 9.57
C LEU A 89 5.66 9.89 10.36
N GLY A 90 4.63 9.17 9.94
CA GLY A 90 3.34 9.08 10.63
C GLY A 90 2.93 7.63 10.87
N GLY A 91 2.12 7.38 11.89
CA GLY A 91 1.68 6.02 12.27
C GLY A 91 1.51 5.87 13.76
#